data_AF-A0AAD4X4S4-F1
#
_entry.id   AF-A0AAD4X4S4-F1
#
_cell.length_a   1.000
_cell.length_b   1.000
_cell.length_c   1.000
_cell.angle_alpha   90.00
_cell.angle_beta   90.00
_cell.angle_gamma   90.00
#
_symmetry.space_group_name_H-M   'P 1'
#
loop_
_entity.id
_entity.type
_entity.pdbx_description
1 polymer ?
#
loop_
_entity_poly.entity_id
_entity_poly.type
_entity_poly.pdbx_seq_one_letter_code
_entity_poly.pdbx_strand_id
1 'polypeptide(L)'
;LEYWIFMILIVFAGLLEDDEVKVDAAAICMNVEGWTFMVPLGFIAAVSVRVSNELGAGNAAAAKFSVWVTVTIALITQTVFVILILITRNDFPKLFTDDEIVMEEVSTLAVFLCISILLCGIQPILSGMAIGAGWQANVAYVNVATYYIIGLPIAYFMGFKLEWGLKGLWGGLQVGIGLQTIILLVMCWCNDWDKDVQLTKDRISDSDGCRDEEKKLIH
;
A
#
# COMPACT_ATOMS: atom_id res chain seq x y z
N LEU A 1 -3.10 6.07 6.80
CA LEU A 1 -1.71 6.54 7.04
C LEU A 1 -0.97 6.74 5.71
N GLU A 2 -1.07 5.79 4.78
CA GLU A 2 -0.37 5.79 3.48
C GLU A 2 -0.55 7.09 2.67
N TYR A 3 -1.78 7.61 2.55
CA TYR A 3 -2.05 8.88 1.85
C TYR A 3 -1.35 10.11 2.46
N TRP A 4 -1.12 10.12 3.77
CA TRP A 4 -0.51 11.26 4.45
C TRP A 4 0.98 11.40 4.11
N ILE A 5 1.64 10.31 3.75
CA ILE A 5 3.05 10.33 3.34
C ILE A 5 3.21 10.95 1.95
N PHE A 6 2.28 10.68 1.03
CA PHE A 6 2.26 11.35 -0.26
C PHE A 6 2.04 12.87 -0.09
N MET A 7 1.21 13.29 0.87
CA MET A 7 1.06 14.72 1.20
C MET A 7 2.35 15.34 1.77
N ILE A 8 3.04 14.64 2.67
CA ILE A 8 4.34 15.08 3.20
C ILE A 8 5.39 15.15 2.07
N LEU A 9 5.35 14.22 1.11
CA LEU A 9 6.22 14.26 -0.05
C LEU A 9 5.91 15.45 -0.97
N ILE A 10 4.64 15.80 -1.19
CA ILE A 10 4.28 17.02 -1.94
C ILE A 10 4.85 18.26 -1.24
N VAL A 11 4.79 18.31 0.09
CA VAL A 11 5.41 19.41 0.87
C VAL A 11 6.94 19.42 0.69
N PHE A 12 7.61 18.28 0.76
CA PHE A 12 9.06 18.21 0.52
C PHE A 12 9.43 18.52 -0.93
N ALA A 13 8.62 18.12 -1.90
CA ALA A 13 8.80 18.45 -3.30
C ALA A 13 8.67 19.97 -3.52
N GLY A 14 7.73 20.64 -2.84
CA GLY A 14 7.61 22.10 -2.88
C GLY A 14 8.73 22.87 -2.16
N LEU A 15 9.58 22.18 -1.37
CA LEU A 15 10.76 22.76 -0.72
C LEU A 15 12.05 22.55 -1.52
N LEU A 16 12.02 21.70 -2.55
CA LEU A 16 13.13 21.60 -3.49
C LEU A 16 13.17 22.87 -4.35
N GLU A 17 14.37 23.35 -4.65
CA GLU A 17 14.58 24.30 -5.74
C GLU A 17 14.30 23.55 -7.04
N ASP A 18 13.03 23.39 -7.42
CA ASP A 18 12.67 22.54 -8.56
C ASP A 18 11.95 23.30 -9.69
N ASP A 19 12.49 22.96 -10.87
CA ASP A 19 12.03 23.14 -12.23
C ASP A 19 10.55 22.70 -12.36
N GLU A 20 9.67 23.65 -12.69
CA GLU A 20 8.19 23.51 -12.80
C GLU A 20 7.79 22.23 -13.56
N VAL A 21 8.59 21.88 -14.57
CA VAL A 21 8.48 20.67 -15.40
C VAL A 21 8.46 19.36 -14.59
N LYS A 22 9.34 19.21 -13.58
CA LYS A 22 9.43 17.95 -12.82
C LYS A 22 8.23 17.74 -11.91
N VAL A 23 7.73 18.82 -11.31
CA VAL A 23 6.56 18.78 -10.42
C VAL A 23 5.32 18.41 -11.22
N ASP A 24 5.14 19.02 -12.39
CA ASP A 24 4.04 18.71 -13.31
C ASP A 24 4.11 17.25 -13.79
N ALA A 25 5.30 16.78 -14.18
CA ALA A 25 5.50 15.39 -14.57
C ALA A 25 5.16 14.41 -13.43
N ALA A 26 5.55 14.73 -12.19
CA ALA A 26 5.21 13.94 -11.00
C ALA A 26 3.70 13.86 -10.78
N ALA A 27 3.01 14.99 -10.90
CA ALA A 27 1.57 15.09 -10.70
C ALA A 27 0.81 14.23 -11.73
N ILE A 28 1.26 14.22 -12.99
CA ILE A 28 0.71 13.33 -14.02
C ILE A 28 0.89 11.86 -13.61
N CYS A 29 2.11 11.46 -13.20
CA CYS A 29 2.36 10.09 -12.77
C CYS A 29 1.52 9.71 -11.54
N MET A 30 1.38 10.59 -10.53
CA MET A 30 0.56 10.34 -9.34
C MET A 30 -0.93 10.19 -9.68
N ASN A 31 -1.44 10.91 -10.67
CA ASN A 31 -2.81 10.73 -11.15
C ASN A 31 -3.01 9.34 -11.76
N VAL A 32 -2.08 8.89 -12.61
CA VAL A 32 -2.10 7.54 -13.19
C VAL A 32 -2.02 6.48 -12.08
N GLU A 33 -1.13 6.65 -11.11
CA GLU A 33 -1.02 5.77 -9.94
C GLU A 33 -2.37 5.68 -9.20
N GLY A 34 -3.00 6.82 -8.92
CA GLY A 34 -4.30 6.90 -8.25
C GLY A 34 -5.40 6.14 -8.98
N TRP A 35 -5.44 6.19 -10.31
CA TRP A 35 -6.39 5.40 -11.11
C TRP A 35 -6.11 3.90 -11.00
N THR A 36 -4.85 3.49 -11.12
CA THR A 36 -4.47 2.06 -11.00
C THR A 36 -4.71 1.52 -9.59
N PHE A 37 -4.61 2.36 -8.56
CA PHE A 37 -4.82 2.02 -7.15
C PHE A 37 -6.27 1.66 -6.81
N MET A 38 -7.25 2.08 -7.63
CA MET A 38 -8.66 1.72 -7.42
C MET A 38 -8.90 0.21 -7.46
N VAL A 39 -8.06 -0.53 -8.22
CA VAL A 39 -8.17 -1.99 -8.31
C VAL A 39 -7.66 -2.67 -7.03
N PRO A 40 -6.43 -2.41 -6.53
CA PRO A 40 -5.98 -2.85 -5.21
C PRO A 40 -6.96 -2.50 -4.09
N LEU A 41 -7.55 -1.30 -4.11
CA LEU A 41 -8.53 -0.88 -3.10
C LEU A 41 -9.70 -1.87 -2.96
N GLY A 42 -10.21 -2.40 -4.09
CA GLY A 42 -11.22 -3.47 -4.08
C GLY A 42 -10.71 -4.76 -3.45
N PHE A 43 -9.45 -5.14 -3.71
CA PHE A 43 -8.83 -6.32 -3.12
C PHE A 43 -8.61 -6.19 -1.60
N ILE A 44 -8.28 -5.00 -1.10
CA ILE A 44 -8.16 -4.73 0.35
C ILE A 44 -9.47 -5.09 1.06
N ALA A 45 -10.60 -4.61 0.55
CA ALA A 45 -11.91 -4.89 1.12
C ALA A 45 -12.25 -6.39 1.03
N ALA A 46 -12.02 -7.01 -0.14
CA ALA A 46 -12.29 -8.41 -0.36
C ALA A 46 -11.48 -9.34 0.57
N VAL A 47 -10.18 -9.12 0.70
CA VAL A 47 -9.33 -9.95 1.57
C VAL A 47 -9.68 -9.76 3.04
N SER A 48 -9.99 -8.53 3.48
CA SER A 48 -10.38 -8.24 4.86
C SER A 48 -11.63 -9.04 5.23
N VAL A 49 -12.66 -9.03 4.38
CA VAL A 49 -13.91 -9.77 4.63
C VAL A 49 -13.68 -11.28 4.61
N ARG A 50 -12.96 -11.80 3.61
CA ARG A 50 -12.70 -13.25 3.51
C ARG A 50 -11.91 -13.77 4.70
N VAL A 51 -10.83 -13.09 5.08
CA VAL A 51 -10.01 -13.50 6.22
C VAL A 51 -10.81 -13.46 7.52
N SER A 52 -11.60 -12.40 7.74
CA SER A 52 -12.47 -12.29 8.93
C SER A 52 -13.46 -13.45 9.02
N ASN A 53 -14.11 -13.79 7.91
CA ASN A 53 -15.11 -14.86 7.86
C ASN A 53 -14.48 -16.25 8.07
N GLU A 54 -13.35 -16.54 7.43
CA GLU A 54 -12.69 -17.85 7.57
C GLU A 54 -12.12 -18.04 8.98
N LEU A 55 -11.55 -16.99 9.59
CA LEU A 55 -11.11 -17.02 10.98
C LEU A 55 -12.28 -17.21 11.95
N GLY A 56 -13.40 -16.50 11.73
CA GLY A 56 -14.62 -16.67 12.51
C GLY A 56 -15.26 -18.06 12.36
N ALA A 57 -15.11 -18.70 11.19
CA ALA A 57 -15.52 -20.08 10.96
C ALA A 57 -14.53 -21.11 11.53
N GLY A 58 -13.39 -20.66 12.07
CA GLY A 58 -12.36 -21.52 12.63
C GLY A 58 -11.49 -22.24 11.60
N ASN A 59 -11.42 -21.72 10.38
CA ASN A 59 -10.68 -22.31 9.26
C ASN A 59 -9.40 -21.54 8.94
N ALA A 60 -8.35 -21.81 9.71
CA ALA A 60 -7.02 -21.19 9.56
C ALA A 60 -6.44 -21.38 8.15
N ALA A 61 -6.59 -22.58 7.58
CA ALA A 61 -6.07 -22.91 6.26
C ALA A 61 -6.75 -22.09 5.15
N ALA A 62 -8.07 -21.94 5.20
CA ALA A 62 -8.80 -21.13 4.23
C ALA A 62 -8.55 -19.63 4.38
N ALA A 63 -8.33 -19.13 5.60
CA ALA A 63 -7.91 -17.76 5.84
C ALA A 63 -6.55 -17.47 5.16
N LYS A 64 -5.54 -18.31 5.43
CA LYS A 64 -4.21 -18.21 4.78
C LYS A 64 -4.31 -18.34 3.26
N PHE A 65 -5.09 -19.29 2.77
CA PHE A 65 -5.30 -19.47 1.32
C PHE A 65 -5.91 -18.23 0.67
N SER A 66 -6.91 -17.60 1.31
CA SER A 66 -7.54 -16.39 0.80
C SER A 66 -6.55 -15.23 0.64
N VAL A 67 -5.59 -15.08 1.56
CA VAL A 67 -4.54 -14.06 1.45
C VAL A 67 -3.66 -14.32 0.22
N TRP A 68 -3.12 -15.53 0.08
CA TRP A 68 -2.20 -15.85 -1.01
C TRP A 68 -2.86 -15.78 -2.38
N VAL A 69 -4.12 -16.18 -2.49
CA VAL A 69 -4.90 -16.03 -3.72
C VAL A 69 -5.08 -14.55 -4.06
N THR A 70 -5.48 -13.72 -3.11
CA THR A 70 -5.66 -12.28 -3.38
C THR A 70 -4.34 -11.59 -3.73
N VAL A 71 -3.25 -11.90 -3.04
CA VAL A 71 -1.91 -11.36 -3.36
C VAL A 71 -1.49 -11.79 -4.76
N THR A 72 -1.72 -13.04 -5.15
CA THR A 72 -1.36 -13.54 -6.49
C THR A 72 -2.18 -12.86 -7.58
N ILE A 73 -3.50 -12.72 -7.38
CA ILE A 73 -4.38 -12.03 -8.34
C ILE A 73 -3.94 -10.57 -8.48
N ALA A 74 -3.67 -9.88 -7.37
CA ALA A 74 -3.23 -8.51 -7.39
C ALA A 74 -1.90 -8.32 -8.11
N LEU A 75 -0.92 -9.21 -7.86
CA LEU A 75 0.35 -9.22 -8.57
C LEU A 75 0.16 -9.36 -10.09
N ILE A 76 -0.70 -10.28 -10.52
CA ILE A 76 -1.00 -10.47 -11.94
C ILE A 76 -1.64 -9.20 -12.51
N THR A 77 -2.65 -8.65 -11.84
CA THR A 77 -3.36 -7.46 -12.32
C THR A 77 -2.45 -6.23 -12.36
N GLN A 78 -1.61 -6.00 -11.35
CA GLN A 78 -0.64 -4.90 -11.36
C GLN A 78 0.44 -5.09 -12.43
N THR A 79 0.90 -6.32 -12.65
CA THR A 79 1.86 -6.60 -13.73
C THR A 79 1.27 -6.25 -15.09
N VAL A 80 -0.01 -6.50 -15.32
CA VAL A 80 -0.70 -6.09 -16.56
C VAL A 80 -0.71 -4.56 -16.71
N PHE A 81 -1.02 -3.81 -15.64
CA PHE A 81 -0.97 -2.34 -15.69
C PHE A 81 0.43 -1.80 -15.95
N VAL A 82 1.45 -2.38 -15.31
CA VAL A 82 2.85 -2.02 -15.52
C VAL A 82 3.28 -2.26 -16.96
N ILE A 83 2.96 -3.44 -17.52
CA ILE A 83 3.28 -3.76 -18.91
C ILE A 83 2.60 -2.76 -19.85
N LEU A 84 1.33 -2.42 -19.59
CA LEU A 84 0.58 -1.45 -20.39
C LEU A 84 1.25 -0.07 -20.35
N ILE A 85 1.60 0.44 -19.17
CA ILE A 85 2.27 1.74 -19.00
C ILE A 85 3.66 1.75 -19.63
N LEU A 86 4.42 0.66 -19.52
CA LEU A 86 5.75 0.57 -20.14
C LEU A 86 5.66 0.56 -21.67
N ILE A 87 4.68 -0.12 -22.25
CA ILE A 87 4.46 -0.14 -23.70
C ILE A 87 4.03 1.24 -24.19
N THR A 88 3.13 1.91 -23.46
CA THR A 88 2.61 3.24 -23.83
C THR A 88 3.43 4.39 -23.29
N ARG A 89 4.62 4.13 -22.71
CA ARG A 89 5.44 5.08 -21.95
C ARG A 89 5.66 6.42 -22.63
N ASN A 90 5.84 6.41 -23.95
CA ASN A 90 6.13 7.61 -24.74
C ASN A 90 4.87 8.25 -25.36
N ASP A 91 3.71 7.61 -25.20
CA ASP A 91 2.45 8.02 -25.84
C ASP A 91 1.39 8.44 -24.82
N PHE A 92 1.30 7.78 -23.66
CA PHE A 92 0.33 8.16 -22.63
C PHE A 92 0.50 9.58 -22.08
N PRO A 93 1.72 10.17 -21.97
CA PRO A 93 1.86 11.54 -21.46
C PRO A 93 1.12 12.58 -22.31
N LYS A 94 0.94 12.31 -23.61
CA LYS A 94 0.19 13.15 -24.56
C LYS A 94 -1.29 13.31 -24.19
N LEU A 95 -1.82 12.44 -23.33
CA LEU A 95 -3.19 12.55 -22.83
C LEU A 95 -3.35 13.60 -21.72
N PHE A 96 -2.24 14.06 -21.14
CA PHE A 96 -2.23 14.94 -19.97
C PHE A 96 -1.66 16.32 -20.28
N THR A 97 -0.73 16.44 -21.23
CA THR A 97 -0.06 17.70 -21.56
C THR A 97 0.36 17.75 -23.03
N ASP A 98 0.39 18.96 -23.58
CA ASP A 98 0.94 19.27 -24.90
C ASP A 98 2.42 19.72 -24.83
N ASP A 99 2.97 19.89 -23.63
CA ASP A 99 4.37 20.31 -23.43
C ASP A 99 5.35 19.14 -23.61
N GLU A 100 6.19 19.22 -24.64
CA GLU A 100 7.17 18.18 -24.98
C GLU A 100 8.21 17.91 -23.88
N ILE A 101 8.60 18.94 -23.13
CA ILE A 101 9.59 18.82 -22.05
C ILE A 101 8.97 18.04 -20.88
N VAL A 102 7.71 18.34 -20.53
CA VAL A 102 6.98 17.61 -19.50
C VAL A 102 6.76 16.16 -19.94
N MET A 103 6.42 15.92 -21.21
CA MET A 103 6.23 14.56 -21.73
C MET A 103 7.50 13.70 -21.64
N GLU A 104 8.68 14.25 -21.92
CA GLU A 104 9.96 13.55 -21.80
C GLU A 104 10.26 13.21 -20.33
N GLU A 105 9.97 14.11 -19.40
CA GLU A 105 10.20 13.87 -17.98
C GLU A 105 9.21 12.84 -17.41
N VAL A 106 7.92 12.89 -17.79
CA VAL A 106 6.93 11.85 -17.44
C VAL A 106 7.38 10.50 -17.97
N SER A 107 7.87 10.47 -19.22
CA SER A 107 8.42 9.24 -19.80
C SER A 107 9.58 8.75 -18.94
N THR A 108 10.51 9.60 -18.52
CA THR A 108 11.61 9.21 -17.61
C THR A 108 11.11 8.66 -16.27
N LEU A 109 10.11 9.31 -15.66
CA LEU A 109 9.51 8.91 -14.39
C LEU A 109 8.62 7.66 -14.48
N ALA A 110 8.17 7.25 -15.67
CA ALA A 110 7.31 6.09 -15.86
C ALA A 110 7.89 4.79 -15.26
N VAL A 111 9.22 4.65 -15.21
CA VAL A 111 9.87 3.50 -14.56
C VAL A 111 9.64 3.52 -13.03
N PHE A 112 9.76 4.68 -12.39
CA PHE A 112 9.47 4.86 -10.97
C PHE A 112 7.98 4.65 -10.68
N LEU A 113 7.11 5.15 -11.55
CA LEU A 113 5.68 4.89 -11.50
C LEU A 113 5.38 3.39 -11.54
N CYS A 114 5.99 2.64 -12.45
CA CYS A 114 5.79 1.19 -12.56
C CYS A 114 6.23 0.43 -11.29
N ILE A 115 7.34 0.83 -10.68
CA ILE A 115 7.79 0.26 -9.39
C ILE A 115 6.76 0.57 -8.30
N SER A 116 6.25 1.81 -8.27
CA SER A 116 5.24 2.25 -7.31
C SER A 116 3.95 1.43 -7.46
N ILE A 117 3.47 1.22 -8.68
CA ILE A 117 2.27 0.40 -8.97
C ILE A 117 2.43 -1.03 -8.46
N LEU A 118 3.59 -1.67 -8.63
CA LEU A 118 3.82 -3.01 -8.08
C LEU A 118 3.81 -3.03 -6.55
N LEU A 119 4.51 -2.10 -5.92
CA LEU A 119 4.62 -2.04 -4.46
C LEU A 119 3.28 -1.68 -3.80
N CYS A 120 2.59 -0.68 -4.34
CA CYS A 120 1.25 -0.27 -3.93
C CYS A 120 0.18 -1.32 -4.26
N GLY A 121 0.49 -2.34 -5.07
CA GLY A 121 -0.40 -3.47 -5.32
C GLY A 121 -0.49 -4.47 -4.16
N ILE A 122 0.63 -4.72 -3.49
CA ILE A 122 0.77 -5.82 -2.52
C ILE A 122 0.59 -5.31 -1.10
N GLN A 123 1.27 -4.22 -0.75
CA GLN A 123 1.32 -3.70 0.61
C GLN A 123 -0.07 -3.43 1.20
N PRO A 124 -1.01 -2.77 0.48
CA PRO A 124 -2.31 -2.47 1.05
C PRO A 124 -3.17 -3.73 1.26
N ILE A 125 -3.00 -4.76 0.43
CA ILE A 125 -3.71 -6.03 0.57
C ILE A 125 -3.29 -6.74 1.85
N LEU A 126 -2.01 -6.70 2.18
CA LEU A 126 -1.52 -7.22 3.47
C LEU A 126 -2.06 -6.40 4.64
N SER A 127 -2.17 -5.08 4.50
CA SER A 127 -2.85 -4.24 5.48
C SER A 127 -4.33 -4.61 5.64
N GLY A 128 -5.03 -4.89 4.54
CA GLY A 128 -6.43 -5.36 4.53
C GLY A 128 -6.60 -6.72 5.20
N MET A 129 -5.71 -7.68 4.92
CA MET A 129 -5.65 -8.94 5.65
C MET A 129 -5.48 -8.70 7.14
N ALA A 130 -4.53 -7.84 7.52
CA ALA A 130 -4.24 -7.59 8.93
C ALA A 130 -5.45 -6.99 9.67
N ILE A 131 -6.24 -6.14 9.02
CA ILE A 131 -7.52 -5.68 9.55
C ILE A 131 -8.47 -6.86 9.74
N GLY A 132 -8.61 -7.73 8.73
CA GLY A 132 -9.46 -8.91 8.81
C GLY A 132 -9.02 -9.95 9.85
N ALA A 133 -7.73 -10.05 10.15
CA ALA A 133 -7.17 -10.91 11.18
C ALA A 133 -7.14 -10.26 12.58
N GLY A 134 -7.45 -8.97 12.68
CA GLY A 134 -7.40 -8.23 13.93
C GLY A 134 -5.98 -7.85 14.39
N TRP A 135 -5.02 -7.76 13.47
CA TRP A 135 -3.64 -7.34 13.70
C TRP A 135 -3.39 -5.85 13.43
N GLN A 136 -4.44 -5.04 13.25
CA GLN A 136 -4.31 -3.64 12.82
C GLN A 136 -3.34 -2.82 13.69
N ALA A 137 -3.23 -3.12 14.99
CA ALA A 137 -2.30 -2.44 15.90
C ALA A 137 -0.84 -2.76 15.56
N ASN A 138 -0.49 -4.03 15.37
CA ASN A 138 0.87 -4.44 15.00
C ASN A 138 1.28 -3.84 13.66
N VAL A 139 0.36 -3.88 12.68
CA VAL A 139 0.61 -3.26 11.37
C VAL A 139 0.76 -1.76 11.47
N ALA A 140 -0.02 -1.07 12.30
CA ALA A 140 0.14 0.37 12.52
C ALA A 140 1.53 0.72 13.09
N TYR A 141 2.08 -0.06 14.03
CA TYR A 141 3.44 0.16 14.53
C TYR A 141 4.50 -0.04 13.44
N VAL A 142 4.40 -1.12 12.67
CA VAL A 142 5.31 -1.36 11.54
C VAL A 142 5.22 -0.21 10.54
N ASN A 143 4.01 0.22 10.21
CA ASN A 143 3.71 1.32 9.30
C ASN A 143 4.39 2.63 9.73
N VAL A 144 4.26 3.00 11.01
CA VAL A 144 4.92 4.19 11.56
C VAL A 144 6.43 4.06 11.50
N ALA A 145 6.98 2.90 11.89
CA ALA A 145 8.42 2.68 11.89
C ALA A 145 9.02 2.74 10.47
N THR A 146 8.43 2.02 9.52
CA THR A 146 8.98 1.94 8.16
C THR A 146 8.86 3.26 7.41
N TYR A 147 7.77 4.00 7.59
CA TYR A 147 7.61 5.25 6.86
C TYR A 147 8.27 6.45 7.53
N TYR A 148 8.11 6.64 8.83
CA TYR A 148 8.60 7.85 9.48
C TYR A 148 10.05 7.73 9.94
N ILE A 149 10.49 6.54 10.38
CA ILE A 149 11.85 6.35 10.91
C ILE A 149 12.83 5.98 9.80
N ILE A 150 12.36 5.31 8.74
CA ILE A 150 13.23 4.80 7.66
C ILE A 150 12.94 5.53 6.33
N GLY A 151 11.71 5.48 5.84
CA GLY A 151 11.33 6.04 4.54
C GLY A 151 11.58 7.54 4.43
N LEU A 152 11.11 8.34 5.39
CA LEU A 152 11.28 9.79 5.38
C LEU A 152 12.75 10.23 5.49
N PRO A 153 13.58 9.70 6.41
CA PRO A 153 15.00 10.07 6.45
C PRO A 153 15.77 9.66 5.19
N ILE A 154 15.47 8.49 4.61
CA ILE A 154 16.08 8.06 3.35
C ILE A 154 15.65 8.99 2.21
N ALA A 155 14.35 9.29 2.09
CA ALA A 155 13.81 10.22 1.10
C ALA A 155 14.47 11.60 1.22
N TYR A 156 14.52 12.16 2.43
CA TYR A 156 15.18 13.45 2.67
C TYR A 156 16.67 13.42 2.31
N PHE A 157 17.38 12.37 2.72
CA PHE A 157 18.81 12.22 2.41
C PHE A 157 19.05 12.12 0.90
N MET A 158 18.26 11.30 0.20
CA MET A 158 18.39 11.11 -1.26
C MET A 158 17.94 12.35 -2.04
N GLY A 159 16.86 12.99 -1.62
CA GLY A 159 16.32 14.18 -2.30
C GLY A 159 17.21 15.41 -2.15
N PHE A 160 17.61 15.73 -0.92
CA PHE A 160 18.32 16.98 -0.63
C PHE A 160 19.84 16.82 -0.54
N LYS A 161 20.35 15.78 0.11
CA LYS A 161 21.79 15.65 0.37
C LYS A 161 22.56 15.01 -0.79
N LEU A 162 21.93 14.08 -1.51
CA LEU A 162 22.48 13.53 -2.76
C LEU A 162 22.09 14.38 -3.97
N GLU A 163 21.28 15.43 -3.79
CA GLU A 163 20.80 16.33 -4.85
C GLU A 163 20.07 15.58 -5.98
N TRP A 164 19.43 14.43 -5.68
CA TRP A 164 18.62 13.69 -6.66
C TRP A 164 17.20 14.27 -6.80
N GLY A 165 16.89 15.32 -6.05
CA GLY A 165 15.62 16.06 -6.11
C GLY A 165 14.41 15.16 -5.93
N LEU A 166 13.38 15.40 -6.74
CA LEU A 166 12.14 14.63 -6.74
C LEU A 166 12.36 13.11 -6.90
N LYS A 167 13.27 12.69 -7.77
CA LYS A 167 13.58 11.25 -8.00
C LYS A 167 14.14 10.61 -6.72
N GLY A 168 14.96 11.35 -5.97
CA GLY A 168 15.48 10.92 -4.67
C GLY A 168 14.39 10.82 -3.60
N LEU A 169 13.51 11.81 -3.51
CA LEU A 169 12.36 11.78 -2.59
C LEU A 169 11.44 10.58 -2.87
N TRP A 170 11.06 10.40 -4.13
CA TRP A 170 10.19 9.30 -4.54
C TRP A 170 10.85 7.94 -4.29
N GLY A 171 12.10 7.77 -4.74
CA GLY A 171 12.86 6.53 -4.53
C GLY A 171 13.02 6.16 -3.06
N GLY A 172 13.29 7.14 -2.19
CA GLY A 172 13.41 6.90 -0.75
C GLY A 172 12.10 6.44 -0.09
N LEU A 173 10.95 6.95 -0.55
CA LEU A 173 9.65 6.42 -0.11
C LEU A 173 9.43 4.99 -0.56
N GLN A 174 9.78 4.65 -1.81
CA GLN A 174 9.63 3.28 -2.32
C GLN A 174 10.43 2.28 -1.49
N VAL A 175 11.58 2.67 -0.94
CA VAL A 175 12.35 1.84 0.01
C VAL A 175 11.55 1.59 1.30
N GLY A 176 10.90 2.61 1.84
CA GLY A 176 10.04 2.47 3.02
C GLY A 176 8.85 1.53 2.78
N ILE A 177 8.15 1.70 1.65
CA ILE A 177 7.03 0.83 1.24
C ILE A 177 7.51 -0.60 1.03
N GLY A 178 8.63 -0.78 0.34
CA GLY A 178 9.25 -2.09 0.08
C GLY A 178 9.61 -2.82 1.37
N LEU A 179 10.27 -2.14 2.31
CA LEU A 179 10.60 -2.71 3.61
C LEU A 179 9.35 -3.11 4.40
N GLN A 180 8.34 -2.25 4.44
CA GLN A 180 7.05 -2.57 5.07
C GLN A 180 6.41 -3.81 4.46
N THR A 181 6.39 -3.89 3.13
CA THR A 181 5.83 -5.02 2.38
C THR A 181 6.53 -6.32 2.76
N ILE A 182 7.86 -6.31 2.82
CA ILE A 182 8.65 -7.48 3.21
C ILE A 182 8.32 -7.90 4.64
N ILE A 183 8.26 -6.95 5.59
CA ILE A 183 7.93 -7.25 6.99
C ILE A 183 6.53 -7.88 7.08
N LEU A 184 5.53 -7.32 6.40
CA LEU A 184 4.16 -7.85 6.43
C LEU A 184 4.06 -9.22 5.76
N LEU A 185 4.80 -9.46 4.67
CA LEU A 185 4.87 -10.78 4.03
C LEU A 185 5.49 -11.82 4.96
N VAL A 186 6.59 -11.48 5.64
CA VAL A 186 7.23 -12.37 6.61
C VAL A 186 6.32 -12.64 7.78
N MET A 187 5.66 -11.63 8.34
CA MET A 187 4.66 -11.79 9.39
C MET A 187 3.55 -12.74 8.94
N CYS A 188 2.94 -12.50 7.77
CA CYS A 188 1.89 -13.36 7.21
C CYS A 188 2.36 -14.80 7.00
N TRP A 189 3.60 -14.99 6.53
CA TRP A 189 4.16 -16.31 6.24
C TRP A 189 4.43 -17.10 7.52
N CYS A 190 5.09 -16.47 8.50
CA CYS A 190 5.52 -17.09 9.75
C CYS A 190 4.42 -17.14 10.82
N ASN A 191 3.29 -16.47 10.58
CA ASN A 191 2.21 -16.42 11.53
C ASN A 191 1.56 -17.79 11.78
N ASP A 192 1.17 -18.01 13.03
CA ASP A 192 0.41 -19.16 13.48
C ASP A 192 -1.11 -18.86 13.37
N TRP A 193 -1.68 -19.23 12.23
CA TRP A 193 -3.08 -18.95 11.91
C TRP A 193 -4.07 -19.69 12.81
N ASP A 194 -3.65 -20.79 13.44
CA ASP A 194 -4.47 -21.51 14.43
C ASP A 194 -4.60 -20.70 15.72
N LYS A 195 -3.55 -19.97 16.12
CA LYS A 195 -3.66 -18.99 17.23
C LYS A 195 -4.64 -17.87 16.91
N ASP A 196 -4.66 -17.36 15.67
CA ASP A 196 -5.63 -16.30 15.31
C ASP A 196 -7.06 -16.81 15.32
N VAL A 197 -7.29 -18.05 14.90
CA VAL A 197 -8.60 -18.70 15.04
C VAL A 197 -9.00 -18.75 16.51
N GLN A 198 -8.09 -19.14 17.41
CA GLN A 198 -8.39 -19.20 18.84
C GLN A 198 -8.69 -17.82 19.42
N LEU A 199 -7.85 -16.83 19.13
CA LEU A 199 -8.07 -15.43 19.54
C LEU A 199 -9.40 -14.88 19.00
N THR A 200 -9.79 -15.26 17.79
CA THR A 200 -11.07 -14.86 17.19
C THR A 200 -12.24 -15.50 17.92
N LYS A 201 -12.15 -16.79 18.27
CA LYS A 201 -13.17 -17.49 19.07
C LYS A 201 -13.34 -16.84 20.44
N ASP A 202 -12.25 -16.54 21.13
CA ASP A 202 -12.26 -15.91 22.45
C ASP A 202 -12.95 -14.53 22.38
N ARG A 203 -12.63 -13.73 21.35
CA ARG A 203 -13.28 -12.42 21.11
C ARG A 203 -14.79 -12.53 20.85
N ILE A 204 -15.22 -13.56 20.12
CA ILE A 204 -16.65 -13.79 19.85
C ILE A 204 -17.38 -14.19 21.14
N SER A 205 -16.79 -15.10 21.94
CA SER A 205 -17.40 -15.52 23.21
C SER A 205 -17.54 -14.37 24.21
N ASP A 206 -16.54 -13.50 24.30
CA ASP A 206 -16.60 -12.30 25.16
C ASP A 206 -17.71 -11.35 24.70
N SER A 207 -17.87 -11.17 23.39
CA SER A 207 -18.92 -10.33 22.82
C SER A 207 -20.33 -10.88 23.06
N ASP A 208 -20.52 -12.19 23.01
CA ASP A 208 -21.81 -12.83 23.27
C ASP A 208 -22.17 -12.75 24.76
N GLY A 209 -21.19 -12.95 25.65
CA GLY A 209 -21.37 -12.76 27.09
C GLY A 209 -21.80 -11.34 27.45
N CYS A 210 -21.14 -10.33 26.86
CA CYS A 210 -21.51 -8.91 27.07
C CYS A 210 -22.93 -8.60 26.56
N ARG A 211 -23.34 -9.15 25.41
CA ARG A 211 -24.70 -8.96 24.87
C ARG A 211 -25.76 -9.58 25.76
N ASP A 212 -25.48 -10.73 26.34
CA ASP A 212 -26.41 -11.42 27.22
C ASP A 212 -26.54 -10.72 28.58
N GLU A 213 -25.48 -10.08 29.08
CA GLU A 213 -25.54 -9.18 30.24
C GLU A 213 -26.34 -7.91 29.94
N GLU A 214 -26.13 -7.29 28.78
CA GLU A 214 -26.89 -6.11 28.36
C GLU A 214 -28.39 -6.40 28.25
N LYS A 215 -28.78 -7.54 27.64
CA LYS A 215 -30.18 -7.98 27.60
C LYS A 215 -30.78 -8.19 28.99
N LYS A 216 -30.01 -8.67 29.96
CA LYS A 216 -30.46 -8.86 31.36
C LYS A 216 -30.64 -7.52 32.10
N LEU A 217 -29.98 -6.45 31.68
CA LEU A 217 -30.14 -5.12 32.27
C LEU A 217 -31.35 -4.35 31.72
N ILE A 218 -31.88 -4.77 30.56
CA ILE A 218 -32.99 -4.12 29.87
C ILE A 218 -34.35 -4.82 30.18
N HIS A 219 -34.35 -5.93 30.93
CA HIS A 219 -35.54 -6.64 31.41
C HIS A 219 -35.58 -6.68 32.93
#